data_AF-A0A432K8R6-F1
#
_entry.id   AF-A0A432K8R6-F1
#
_cell.length_a   1.000
_cell.length_b   1.000
_cell.length_c   1.000
_cell.angle_alpha   90.00
_cell.angle_beta   90.00
_cell.angle_gamma   90.00
#
_symmetry.space_group_name_H-M   'P 1'
#
loop_
_entity.id
_entity.type
_entity.pdbx_description
1 polymer ?
#
loop_
_entity_poly.entity_id
_entity_poly.type
_entity_poly.pdbx_seq_one_letter_code
_entity_poly.pdbx_strand_id
1 'polypeptide(L)'
;LAYIQFLEKGGKITYKTLNKSLLQSYLHKDIPILTGLSATYLYNEKREYGEEPVMYDDVKGQPSGHFVVLSGINHEIDSVMVSDPLHSNPFETQNYSVDVDHLICAILLGVITYDANLLIINK
;
A
#
# COMPACT_ATOMS: atom_id res chain seq x y z
N LEU A 1 18.03 -8.63 -9.26
CA LEU A 1 18.29 -9.99 -8.71
C LEU A 1 17.05 -10.61 -8.06
N ALA A 2 16.33 -9.89 -7.19
CA ALA A 2 15.15 -10.43 -6.48
C ALA A 2 14.06 -11.01 -7.39
N TYR A 3 13.66 -10.33 -8.47
CA TYR A 3 12.64 -10.85 -9.41
C TYR A 3 13.06 -12.15 -10.09
N ILE A 4 14.35 -12.31 -10.41
CA ILE A 4 14.86 -13.56 -10.99
C ILE A 4 14.71 -14.70 -9.98
N GLN A 5 15.14 -14.49 -8.74
CA GLN A 5 14.99 -15.47 -7.67
C GLN A 5 13.51 -15.80 -7.39
N PHE A 6 12.61 -14.82 -7.47
CA PHE A 6 11.18 -15.03 -7.34
C PHE A 6 10.65 -15.97 -8.44
N LEU A 7 11.03 -15.72 -9.70
CA LEU A 7 10.66 -16.58 -10.84
C LEU A 7 11.29 -17.98 -10.73
N GLU A 8 12.56 -18.10 -10.35
CA GLU A 8 13.26 -19.37 -10.15
C GLU A 8 12.61 -20.23 -9.05
N LYS A 9 12.03 -19.59 -8.03
CA LYS A 9 11.26 -20.24 -6.97
C LYS A 9 9.81 -20.56 -7.38
N GLY A 10 9.44 -20.36 -8.65
CA GLY A 10 8.11 -20.67 -9.20
C GLY A 10 7.09 -19.53 -9.09
N GLY A 11 7.52 -18.34 -8.65
CA GLY A 11 6.70 -17.14 -8.65
C GLY A 11 6.26 -16.75 -10.07
N LYS A 12 5.13 -16.04 -10.17
CA LYS A 12 4.56 -15.60 -11.45
C LYS A 12 4.42 -14.08 -11.45
N ILE A 13 4.88 -13.45 -12.52
CA ILE A 13 4.68 -12.02 -12.77
C ILE A 13 3.51 -11.89 -13.74
N THR A 14 2.55 -11.05 -13.39
CA THR A 14 1.40 -10.74 -14.24
C THR A 14 1.22 -9.23 -14.33
N TYR A 15 0.76 -8.76 -15.49
CA TYR A 15 0.38 -7.37 -15.68
C TYR A 15 -1.14 -7.26 -15.61
N LYS A 16 -1.62 -6.35 -14.77
CA LYS A 16 -3.03 -6.01 -14.61
C LYS A 16 -3.16 -4.53 -14.32
N THR A 17 -4.22 -3.91 -14.83
CA THR A 17 -4.58 -2.55 -14.42
C THR A 17 -4.94 -2.55 -12.95
N LEU A 18 -4.28 -1.72 -12.15
CA LEU A 18 -4.68 -1.48 -10.77
C LEU A 18 -6.02 -0.74 -10.76
N ASN A 19 -7.05 -1.43 -10.30
CA ASN A 19 -8.39 -0.89 -10.13
C ASN A 19 -9.11 -1.63 -9.00
N LYS A 20 -10.26 -1.09 -8.60
CA LYS A 20 -11.13 -1.68 -7.58
C LYS A 20 -11.45 -3.15 -7.84
N SER A 21 -11.76 -3.51 -9.09
CA SER A 21 -12.11 -4.89 -9.46
C SER A 21 -10.94 -5.86 -9.25
N LEU A 22 -9.70 -5.43 -9.51
CA LEU A 22 -8.50 -6.23 -9.25
C LEU A 22 -8.36 -6.53 -7.76
N LEU A 23 -8.45 -5.49 -6.90
CA LEU A 23 -8.34 -5.66 -5.44
C LEU A 23 -9.46 -6.59 -4.93
N GLN A 24 -10.69 -6.35 -5.36
CA GLN A 24 -11.85 -7.19 -5.06
C GLN A 24 -11.63 -8.67 -5.41
N SER A 25 -11.09 -8.94 -6.60
CA SER A 25 -10.93 -10.31 -7.11
C SER A 25 -10.06 -11.21 -6.21
N TYR A 26 -9.18 -10.61 -5.41
CA TYR A 26 -8.35 -11.30 -4.42
C TYR A 26 -8.97 -11.22 -3.03
N LEU A 27 -9.36 -10.03 -2.58
CA LEU A 27 -9.85 -9.81 -1.22
C LEU A 27 -11.17 -10.54 -0.91
N HIS A 28 -12.02 -10.79 -1.92
CA HIS A 28 -13.24 -11.62 -1.76
C HIS A 28 -12.98 -13.09 -1.51
N LYS A 29 -11.77 -13.54 -1.80
CA LYS A 29 -11.33 -14.92 -1.61
C LYS A 29 -10.45 -15.04 -0.36
N ASP A 30 -10.48 -14.02 0.50
CA ASP A 30 -9.61 -13.89 1.67
C ASP A 30 -8.12 -14.03 1.33
N ILE A 31 -7.73 -13.58 0.12
CA ILE A 31 -6.33 -13.58 -0.31
C ILE A 31 -5.74 -12.20 0.01
N PRO A 32 -4.83 -12.09 1.00
CA PRO A 32 -4.24 -10.81 1.38
C PRO A 32 -3.28 -10.30 0.30
N ILE A 33 -3.15 -8.98 0.22
CA ILE A 33 -2.29 -8.30 -0.75
C ILE A 33 -1.27 -7.48 0.02
N LEU A 34 0.02 -7.74 -0.17
CA LEU A 34 1.08 -6.84 0.28
C LEU A 34 1.33 -5.81 -0.83
N THR A 35 1.37 -4.53 -0.46
CA THR A 35 1.64 -3.45 -1.42
C THR A 35 2.50 -2.37 -0.80
N GLY A 36 3.40 -1.80 -1.61
CA GLY A 36 3.97 -0.49 -1.35
C GLY A 36 2.99 0.61 -1.75
N LEU A 37 3.01 1.73 -1.02
CA LEU A 37 2.21 2.91 -1.27
C LEU A 37 2.90 4.19 -0.78
N SER A 38 2.37 5.36 -1.14
CA SER A 38 2.76 6.64 -0.56
C SER A 38 2.12 6.79 0.83
N ALA A 39 2.93 6.74 1.87
CA ALA A 39 2.51 6.97 3.25
C ALA A 39 1.99 8.40 3.42
N THR A 40 2.72 9.38 2.87
CA THR A 40 2.31 10.79 2.84
C THR A 40 0.88 10.96 2.30
N TYR A 41 0.55 10.33 1.18
CA TYR A 41 -0.79 10.43 0.60
C TYR A 41 -1.82 9.63 1.40
N LEU A 42 -1.49 8.40 1.80
CA LEU A 42 -2.39 7.53 2.58
C LEU A 42 -2.83 8.22 3.88
N TYR A 43 -1.87 8.75 4.62
CA TYR A 43 -2.03 9.40 5.91
C TYR A 43 -2.52 10.84 5.81
N ASN A 44 -2.51 11.42 4.60
CA ASN A 44 -2.77 12.84 4.38
C ASN A 44 -1.90 13.74 5.27
N GLU A 45 -0.61 13.40 5.33
CA GLU A 45 0.39 14.08 6.14
C GLU A 45 1.36 14.89 5.29
N LYS A 46 2.11 15.75 5.97
CA LYS A 46 3.15 16.54 5.33
C LYS A 46 4.31 15.65 4.90
N ARG A 47 5.03 16.10 3.87
CA ARG A 47 6.25 15.45 3.39
C ARG A 47 7.40 15.59 4.40
N GLU A 48 8.32 14.62 4.38
CA GLU A 48 9.41 14.51 5.34
C GLU A 48 10.71 15.14 4.82
N TYR A 49 11.50 15.77 5.69
CA TYR A 49 12.87 16.22 5.39
C TYR A 49 13.77 16.23 6.63
N GLY A 50 15.08 16.18 6.39
CA GLY A 50 16.07 16.03 7.45
C GLY A 50 16.20 14.57 7.89
N GLU A 51 17.20 14.30 8.74
CA GLU A 51 17.49 12.94 9.22
C GLU A 51 17.15 12.81 10.70
N GLU A 52 17.60 13.74 11.56
CA GLU A 52 17.26 13.76 12.99
C GLU A 52 17.21 15.18 13.58
N PRO A 53 16.07 15.65 14.11
CA PRO A 53 14.75 15.03 13.98
C PRO A 53 14.23 15.11 12.55
N VAL A 54 13.41 14.14 12.14
CA VAL A 54 12.62 14.24 10.91
C VAL A 54 11.63 15.39 11.08
N MET A 55 11.59 16.28 10.08
CA MET A 55 10.73 17.44 10.05
C MET A 55 9.69 17.32 8.94
N TYR A 56 8.57 18.01 9.12
CA TYR A 56 7.38 17.90 8.26
C TYR A 56 7.10 19.22 7.55
N ASP A 57 7.18 19.25 6.21
CA ASP A 57 6.98 20.44 5.37
C ASP A 57 6.39 20.08 4.00
N ASP A 58 5.24 20.68 3.69
CA ASP A 58 4.47 20.39 2.47
C ASP A 58 5.11 20.87 1.18
N VAL A 59 6.20 21.65 1.22
CA VAL A 59 6.88 22.21 0.04
C VAL A 59 8.28 21.62 -0.11
N LYS A 60 9.08 21.66 0.96
CA LYS A 60 10.49 21.24 0.98
C LYS A 60 10.68 19.74 1.12
N GLY A 61 9.70 19.05 1.72
CA GLY A 61 9.79 17.62 2.01
C GLY A 61 9.73 16.73 0.78
N GLN A 62 10.14 15.48 0.97
CA GLN A 62 9.95 14.39 0.02
C GLN A 62 8.84 13.46 0.53
N PRO A 63 8.02 12.87 -0.37
CA PRO A 63 7.03 11.90 0.04
C PRO A 63 7.70 10.65 0.62
N SER A 64 7.13 10.11 1.69
CA SER A 64 7.54 8.83 2.28
C SER A 64 6.71 7.69 1.70
N GLY A 65 7.37 6.54 1.55
CA GLY A 65 6.76 5.28 1.15
C GLY A 65 6.52 4.38 2.36
N HIS A 66 5.57 3.46 2.22
CA HIS A 66 5.27 2.46 3.25
C HIS A 66 4.71 1.18 2.65
N PHE A 67 4.85 0.07 3.38
CA PHE A 67 4.28 -1.22 3.02
C PHE A 67 3.18 -1.62 3.99
N VAL A 68 2.02 -1.98 3.43
CA VAL A 68 0.85 -2.44 4.21
C VAL A 68 0.29 -3.73 3.64
N VAL A 69 -0.50 -4.44 4.44
CA VAL A 69 -1.27 -5.60 3.99
C VAL A 69 -2.73 -5.21 3.84
N LEU A 70 -3.30 -5.41 2.66
CA LEU A 70 -4.74 -5.32 2.43
C LEU A 70 -5.36 -6.65 2.81
N SER A 71 -6.23 -6.65 3.82
CA SER A 71 -6.71 -7.88 4.49
C SER A 71 -8.20 -8.15 4.31
N GLY A 72 -8.96 -7.23 3.70
CA GLY A 72 -10.37 -7.43 3.40
C GLY A 72 -10.98 -6.26 2.65
N ILE A 73 -12.23 -6.40 2.22
CA ILE A 73 -12.99 -5.33 1.57
C ILE A 73 -14.43 -5.28 2.09
N ASN A 74 -14.94 -4.07 2.31
CA ASN A 74 -16.32 -3.79 2.61
C ASN A 74 -17.00 -3.14 1.39
N HIS A 75 -18.02 -3.78 0.87
CA HIS A 75 -18.77 -3.30 -0.30
C HIS A 75 -19.75 -2.19 -0.03
N GLU A 76 -20.30 -2.14 1.18
CA GLU A 76 -21.37 -1.20 1.52
C GLU A 76 -20.84 0.24 1.56
N ILE A 77 -19.58 0.39 1.98
CA ILE A 77 -18.90 1.68 2.14
C ILE A 77 -17.66 1.81 1.23
N ASP A 78 -17.51 0.91 0.27
CA ASP A 78 -16.44 0.90 -0.72
C ASP A 78 -15.01 1.06 -0.17
N SER A 79 -14.71 0.31 0.89
CA SER A 79 -13.46 0.48 1.63
C SER A 79 -12.67 -0.82 1.75
N VAL A 80 -11.35 -0.72 1.79
CA VAL A 80 -10.43 -1.83 2.02
C VAL A 80 -9.90 -1.77 3.44
N MET A 81 -9.87 -2.93 4.10
CA MET A 81 -9.21 -3.07 5.40
C MET A 81 -7.70 -3.10 5.19
N VAL A 82 -7.00 -2.19 5.85
CA VAL A 82 -5.54 -2.05 5.83
C VAL A 82 -4.99 -2.49 7.18
N SER A 83 -4.03 -3.41 7.13
CA SER A 83 -3.22 -3.85 8.27
C SER A 83 -1.83 -3.22 8.15
N ASP A 84 -1.56 -2.26 9.02
CA ASP A 84 -0.42 -1.35 9.00
C ASP A 84 0.60 -1.71 10.11
N PRO A 85 1.85 -2.06 9.77
CA PRO A 85 2.85 -2.44 10.76
C PRO A 85 3.40 -1.25 11.58
N LEU A 86 3.19 0.00 11.14
CA LEU A 86 3.70 1.19 11.82
C LEU A 86 2.87 1.48 13.07
N HIS A 87 3.46 1.34 14.25
CA HIS A 87 2.74 1.57 15.52
C HIS A 87 2.43 3.05 15.77
N SER A 88 3.25 3.95 15.21
CA SER A 88 3.09 5.40 15.29
C SER A 88 2.36 5.97 14.08
N ASN A 89 1.61 5.15 13.34
CA ASN A 89 0.77 5.65 12.27
C ASN A 89 -0.28 6.63 12.85
N PRO A 90 -0.82 7.56 12.05
CA PRO A 90 -1.71 8.60 12.57
C PRO A 90 -3.12 8.09 12.93
N PHE A 91 -3.43 6.82 12.66
CA PHE A 91 -4.67 6.19 13.08
C PHE A 91 -4.53 5.54 14.47
N GLU A 92 -5.65 5.43 15.18
CA GLU A 92 -5.68 4.89 16.54
C GLU A 92 -5.37 3.38 16.61
N THR A 93 -5.35 2.70 15.47
CA THR A 93 -5.16 1.25 15.37
C THR A 93 -4.26 0.89 14.20
N GLN A 94 -3.69 -0.31 14.23
CA GLN A 94 -2.98 -0.90 13.08
C GLN A 94 -3.93 -1.50 12.04
N ASN A 95 -5.24 -1.52 12.30
CA ASN A 95 -6.23 -2.11 11.39
C ASN A 95 -7.36 -1.10 11.17
N TYR A 96 -7.31 -0.42 10.02
CA TYR A 96 -8.24 0.65 9.70
C TYR A 96 -8.79 0.49 8.28
N SER A 97 -9.94 1.12 8.04
CA SER A 97 -10.61 1.07 6.73
C SER A 97 -10.23 2.30 5.91
N VAL A 98 -9.91 2.09 4.64
CA VAL A 98 -9.55 3.15 3.70
C VAL A 98 -10.46 3.08 2.49
N ASP A 99 -10.98 4.22 2.05
CA ASP A 99 -11.70 4.33 0.78
C ASP A 99 -10.88 3.74 -0.37
N VAL A 100 -11.51 2.95 -1.25
CA VAL A 100 -10.79 2.20 -2.27
C VAL A 100 -10.09 3.11 -3.29
N ASP A 101 -10.68 4.26 -3.62
CA ASP A 101 -10.10 5.20 -4.57
C ASP A 101 -8.91 5.93 -3.94
N HIS A 102 -9.03 6.34 -2.68
CA HIS A 102 -7.90 6.90 -1.90
C HIS A 102 -6.74 5.91 -1.82
N LEU A 103 -7.03 4.64 -1.54
CA LEU A 103 -6.02 3.59 -1.47
C LEU A 103 -5.34 3.35 -2.83
N ILE A 104 -6.10 3.28 -3.92
CA ILE A 104 -5.54 3.12 -5.27
C ILE A 104 -4.61 4.30 -5.60
N CYS A 105 -5.03 5.53 -5.30
CA CYS A 105 -4.20 6.72 -5.47
C CYS A 105 -2.91 6.63 -4.64
N ALA A 106 -2.98 6.18 -3.38
CA ALA A 106 -1.82 5.98 -2.54
C ALA A 106 -0.83 4.97 -3.14
N ILE A 107 -1.32 3.84 -3.67
CA ILE A 107 -0.49 2.81 -4.31
C ILE A 107 0.16 3.36 -5.60
N LEU A 108 -0.61 4.07 -6.44
CA LEU A 108 -0.09 4.65 -7.68
C LEU A 108 0.98 5.72 -7.42
N LEU A 109 0.82 6.53 -6.38
CA LEU A 109 1.85 7.49 -5.97
C LEU A 109 3.05 6.81 -5.32
N GLY A 110 2.87 5.62 -4.74
CA GLY A 110 3.94 4.74 -4.28
C GLY A 110 4.87 4.25 -5.40
N VAL A 111 4.48 4.35 -6.68
CA VAL A 111 5.35 4.00 -7.82
C VAL A 111 6.65 4.81 -7.80
N ILE A 112 6.62 6.02 -7.22
CA ILE A 112 7.80 6.89 -7.08
C ILE A 112 8.91 6.21 -6.26
N THR A 113 8.58 5.26 -5.37
CA THR A 113 9.57 4.51 -4.58
C THR A 113 10.03 3.21 -5.25
N TYR A 114 9.62 2.94 -6.50
CA TYR A 114 9.87 1.67 -7.22
C TYR A 114 9.20 0.43 -6.58
N ASP A 115 8.30 0.62 -5.61
CA ASP A 115 7.72 -0.45 -4.79
C ASP A 115 6.23 -0.73 -5.03
N ALA A 116 5.59 -0.04 -5.98
CA ALA A 116 4.16 -0.18 -6.25
C ALA A 116 3.81 -1.45 -7.06
N ASN A 117 4.25 -2.59 -6.54
CA ASN A 117 3.83 -3.91 -7.00
C ASN A 117 2.90 -4.52 -5.97
N LEU A 118 1.84 -5.18 -6.44
CA LEU A 118 1.03 -6.03 -5.60
C LEU A 118 1.72 -7.39 -5.48
N LEU A 119 2.06 -7.80 -4.25
CA LEU A 119 2.48 -9.15 -3.95
C LEU A 119 1.31 -9.94 -3.39
N ILE A 120 0.92 -10.98 -4.11
CA ILE A 120 -0.17 -11.88 -3.75
C ILE A 120 0.45 -13.19 -3.26
N ILE A 121 0.09 -13.62 -2.05
CA ILE A 121 0.49 -14.92 -1.51
C ILE A 121 -0.77 -15.78 -1.43
N ASN A 122 -0.83 -16.81 -2.28
CA ASN A 122 -1.93 -17.77 -2.29
C ASN A 122 -1.39 -19.20 -2.10
N LYS A 123 -2.27 -20.09 -1.63
CA LYS A 123 -1.98 -21.52 -1.44
C LYS A 123 -2.11 -22.28 -2.76
#